data_AF-A0A3P1YD07-F1
#
_entry.id   AF-A0A3P1YD07-F1
#
_cell.length_a   1.000
_cell.length_b   1.000
_cell.length_c   1.000
_cell.angle_alpha   90.00
_cell.angle_beta   90.00
_cell.angle_gamma   90.00
#
_symmetry.space_group_name_H-M   'P 1'
#
loop_
_entity.id
_entity.type
_entity.pdbx_description
1 polymer ?
#
loop_
_entity_poly.entity_id
_entity_poly.type
_entity_poly.pdbx_seq_one_letter_code
_entity_poly.pdbx_strand_id
1 'polypeptide(L)'
;FTHPIQHLIDKQDFWVKVDDGIEICNKTYQAQSFQKPRRIVIVRQKIEKRPQAGGKQLSLFPEDEIHRNYRYSAYFTNQACS
;
A
#
# COMPACT_ATOMS: atom_id res chain seq x y z
N PHE A 1 7.59 -2.82 5.93
CA PHE A 1 6.44 -3.73 5.93
C PHE A 1 6.92 -5.15 6.17
N THR A 2 6.08 -6.07 6.62
CA THR A 2 6.43 -7.51 6.64
C THR A 2 6.48 -8.05 5.21
N HIS A 3 7.19 -9.16 4.99
CA HIS A 3 7.33 -9.77 3.65
C HIS A 3 5.97 -10.02 2.96
N PRO A 4 4.95 -10.61 3.63
CA PRO A 4 3.66 -10.87 3.00
C PRO A 4 2.93 -9.60 2.54
N ILE A 5 3.05 -8.50 3.30
CA ILE A 5 2.39 -7.24 2.95
C ILE A 5 3.07 -6.58 1.75
N GLN A 6 4.39 -6.67 1.62
CA GLN A 6 5.08 -6.13 0.44
C GLN A 6 4.67 -6.89 -0.83
N HIS A 7 4.65 -8.22 -0.81
CA HIS A 7 4.14 -9.01 -1.93
C HIS A 7 2.66 -8.74 -2.24
N LEU A 8 1.84 -8.43 -1.22
CA LEU A 8 0.44 -8.08 -1.42
C LEU A 8 0.29 -6.75 -2.19
N ILE A 9 1.15 -5.77 -1.88
CA ILE A 9 1.20 -4.45 -2.52
C ILE A 9 1.73 -4.55 -3.94
N ASP A 10 2.79 -5.33 -4.15
CA ASP A 10 3.42 -5.58 -5.46
C ASP A 10 2.43 -6.23 -6.44
N LYS A 11 1.67 -7.24 -6.00
CA LYS A 11 0.60 -7.87 -6.79
C LYS A 11 -0.67 -7.01 -6.95
N GLN A 12 -0.61 -5.70 -6.79
CA GLN A 12 -1.78 -4.82 -6.98
C GLN A 12 -1.65 -4.05 -8.30
N ASP A 13 -2.54 -4.38 -9.22
CA ASP A 13 -2.56 -3.74 -10.54
C ASP A 13 -3.48 -2.51 -10.58
N PHE A 14 -4.57 -2.51 -9.81
CA PHE A 14 -5.55 -1.42 -9.83
C PHE A 14 -5.32 -0.39 -8.71
N TRP A 15 -5.08 0.86 -9.07
CA TRP A 15 -4.89 1.99 -8.17
C TRP A 15 -5.82 3.13 -8.55
N VAL A 16 -6.55 3.67 -7.58
CA VAL A 16 -7.43 4.82 -7.77
C VAL A 16 -6.66 6.08 -7.44
N LYS A 17 -6.50 6.98 -8.41
CA LYS A 17 -5.94 8.31 -8.18
C LYS A 17 -6.95 9.15 -7.40
N VAL A 18 -6.51 9.71 -6.27
CA VAL A 18 -7.36 10.56 -5.42
C VAL A 18 -6.90 12.01 -5.37
N ASP A 19 -5.60 12.25 -5.61
CA ASP A 19 -5.00 13.57 -5.66
C ASP A 19 -3.72 13.51 -6.51
N ASP A 20 -3.09 14.65 -6.81
CA ASP A 20 -1.81 14.66 -7.49
C ASP A 20 -0.71 14.00 -6.64
N GLY A 21 -0.12 12.95 -7.21
CA GLY A 21 0.85 12.11 -6.52
C GLY A 21 0.29 11.24 -5.40
N ILE A 22 -1.03 11.10 -5.21
CA ILE A 22 -1.64 10.16 -4.24
C ILE A 22 -2.56 9.19 -4.97
N GLU A 23 -2.32 7.91 -4.71
CA GLU A 23 -3.15 6.82 -5.21
C GLU A 23 -3.46 5.84 -4.09
N ILE A 24 -4.66 5.28 -4.12
CA ILE A 24 -5.14 4.35 -3.11
C ILE A 24 -5.62 3.05 -3.75
N CYS A 25 -5.48 1.97 -3.01
CA CYS A 25 -6.19 0.74 -3.28
C CYS A 25 -6.68 0.14 -1.96
N ASN A 26 -7.54 -0.86 -2.06
CA ASN A 26 -7.91 -1.64 -0.90
C ASN A 26 -8.00 -3.13 -1.25
N LYS A 27 -7.62 -3.97 -0.30
CA LYS A 27 -7.67 -5.42 -0.40
C LYS A 27 -8.21 -6.01 0.90
N THR A 28 -8.53 -7.29 0.86
CA THR A 28 -8.75 -8.09 2.06
C THR A 28 -7.49 -8.92 2.34
N TYR A 29 -7.00 -8.88 3.58
CA TYR A 29 -5.82 -9.62 4.01
C TYR A 29 -6.11 -10.36 5.32
N GLN A 30 -5.69 -11.61 5.40
CA GLN A 30 -5.77 -12.42 6.61
C GLN A 30 -4.36 -12.88 7.00
N ALA A 31 -3.84 -12.29 8.07
CA ALA A 31 -2.63 -12.82 8.71
C ALA A 31 -2.96 -14.15 9.39
N GLN A 32 -1.97 -15.04 9.54
CA GLN A 32 -2.14 -16.31 10.26
C GLN A 32 -2.64 -16.12 11.71
N SER A 33 -2.27 -15.00 12.34
CA SER A 33 -2.72 -14.65 13.69
C SER A 33 -4.12 -14.03 13.74
N PHE A 34 -4.78 -13.76 12.60
CA PHE A 34 -6.11 -13.17 12.56
C PHE A 34 -7.19 -14.25 12.49
N GLN A 35 -8.14 -14.20 13.41
CA GLN A 35 -9.33 -15.07 13.41
C GLN A 35 -10.21 -14.88 12.16
N LYS A 36 -10.21 -13.68 11.58
CA LYS A 36 -11.00 -13.34 10.40
C LYS A 36 -10.23 -12.42 9.46
N PRO A 37 -10.52 -12.45 8.15
CA PRO A 37 -9.94 -11.52 7.19
C PRO A 37 -10.27 -10.07 7.55
N ARG A 38 -9.32 -9.16 7.31
CA ARG A 38 -9.48 -7.73 7.55
C ARG A 38 -9.24 -6.95 6.27
N ARG A 39 -9.97 -5.84 6.11
CA ARG A 39 -9.71 -4.91 5.03
C ARG A 39 -8.45 -4.12 5.31
N ILE A 40 -7.59 -4.02 4.31
CA ILE A 40 -6.41 -3.18 4.30
C ILE A 40 -6.57 -2.13 3.20
N VAL A 41 -6.39 -0.86 3.56
CA VAL A 41 -6.31 0.27 2.63
C VAL A 41 -4.85 0.63 2.49
N ILE A 42 -4.37 0.69 1.26
CA ILE A 42 -2.98 0.98 0.95
C ILE A 42 -2.96 2.31 0.22
N VAL A 43 -2.13 3.22 0.71
CA VAL A 43 -1.91 4.54 0.12
C VAL A 43 -0.49 4.56 -0.41
N ARG A 44 -0.31 4.93 -1.67
CA ARG A 44 1.00 5.20 -2.26
C ARG A 44 1.10 6.67 -2.66
N GLN A 45 2.24 7.27 -2.34
CA GLN A 45 2.53 8.68 -2.62
C GLN A 45 3.79 8.82 -3.47
N LYS A 46 3.71 9.51 -4.61
CA LYS A 46 4.86 9.77 -5.48
C LYS A 46 5.86 10.69 -4.77
N ILE A 47 7.11 10.25 -4.66
CA ILE A 47 8.17 11.00 -3.97
C ILE A 47 8.45 12.33 -4.68
N GLU A 48 8.49 12.34 -6.00
CA GLU A 48 8.74 13.56 -6.81
C GLU A 48 7.67 14.64 -6.55
N LYS A 49 6.39 14.23 -6.46
CA LYS A 49 5.27 15.15 -6.22
C LYS A 49 5.12 15.53 -4.75
N ARG A 50 5.52 14.63 -3.84
CA ARG A 50 5.34 14.79 -2.39
C ARG A 50 6.63 14.37 -1.66
N PRO A 51 7.71 15.16 -1.73
CA PRO A 51 9.01 14.77 -1.16
C PRO A 51 8.97 14.62 0.38
N GLN A 52 8.04 15.31 1.03
CA GLN A 52 7.79 15.24 2.47
C GLN A 52 6.73 14.19 2.86
N ALA A 53 6.26 13.37 1.92
CA ALA A 53 5.25 12.34 2.20
C ALA A 53 5.75 11.34 3.24
N GLY A 54 4.94 11.03 4.25
CA GLY A 54 5.22 9.91 5.16
C GLY A 54 5.13 8.54 4.49
N GLY A 55 5.53 7.49 5.20
CA GLY A 55 5.42 6.10 4.74
C GLY A 55 6.78 5.43 4.53
N LYS A 56 6.75 4.19 4.04
CA LYS A 56 7.94 3.36 3.79
C LYS A 56 8.02 2.96 2.32
N GLN A 57 9.23 2.87 1.78
CA GLN A 57 9.46 2.16 0.51
C GLN A 57 9.39 0.64 0.73
N LEU A 58 9.15 -0.10 -0.34
CA LEU A 58 9.15 -1.57 -0.31
C LEU A 58 10.58 -2.08 -0.40
N SER A 59 11.15 -2.47 0.74
CA SER A 59 12.54 -2.95 0.83
C SER A 59 12.80 -4.26 0.10
N LEU A 60 11.75 -5.06 -0.22
CA LEU A 60 11.88 -6.31 -0.97
C LEU A 60 12.01 -6.12 -2.48
N PHE A 61 11.64 -4.95 -2.99
CA PHE A 61 11.72 -4.63 -4.40
C PHE A 61 12.62 -3.40 -4.59
N PRO A 62 13.87 -3.46 -4.11
CA PRO A 62 14.74 -2.31 -4.12
C PRO A 62 15.20 -1.96 -5.53
N GLU A 63 14.98 -2.80 -6.55
CA GLU A 63 15.34 -2.57 -7.95
C GLU A 63 14.17 -2.13 -8.84
N ASP A 64 12.95 -2.27 -8.35
CA ASP A 64 11.76 -1.93 -9.12
C ASP A 64 11.62 -0.41 -9.28
N GLU A 65 11.68 0.05 -10.53
CA GLU A 65 11.62 1.48 -10.86
C GLU A 65 10.29 2.14 -10.45
N ILE A 66 9.20 1.39 -10.45
CA ILE A 66 7.90 1.89 -10.02
C ILE A 66 7.97 2.08 -8.50
N HIS A 67 8.25 1.02 -7.74
CA HIS A 67 8.21 1.03 -6.28
C HIS A 67 9.21 2.01 -5.66
N ARG A 68 10.38 2.20 -6.27
CA ARG A 68 11.37 3.21 -5.85
C ARG A 68 10.80 4.62 -5.79
N ASN A 69 9.86 4.95 -6.67
CA ASN A 69 9.31 6.30 -6.80
C ASN A 69 8.13 6.58 -5.85
N TYR A 70 7.73 5.62 -5.01
CA TYR A 70 6.61 5.79 -4.08
C TYR A 70 6.96 5.52 -2.61
N ARG A 71 6.29 6.24 -1.71
CA ARG A 71 6.18 5.89 -0.29
C ARG A 71 4.81 5.28 -0.02
N TYR A 72 4.80 4.16 0.68
CA TYR A 72 3.62 3.38 0.98
C TYR A 72 3.25 3.47 2.45
N SER A 73 1.95 3.59 2.70
CA SER A 73 1.32 3.42 4.01
C SER A 73 0.19 2.42 3.88
N ALA A 74 0.00 1.57 4.89
CA ALA A 74 -1.07 0.58 4.89
C ALA A 74 -1.83 0.62 6.22
N TYR A 75 -3.15 0.64 6.13
CA TYR A 75 -4.06 0.83 7.25
C TYR A 75 -5.07 -0.32 7.27
N PHE A 76 -5.16 -1.01 8.40
CA PHE A 76 -6.24 -1.97 8.62
C PHE A 76 -7.49 -1.24 9.09
N THR A 77 -8.64 -1.55 8.51
CA THR A 77 -9.92 -0.95 8.88
C THR A 77 -11.00 -2.01 9.06
N ASN A 78 -11.93 -1.74 9.98
CA ASN A 78 -13.16 -2.51 10.16
C ASN A 78 -14.33 -1.93 9.36
N GLN A 79 -14.15 -0.79 8.69
CA GLN A 79 -15.20 -0.18 7.87
C GLN A 79 -15.38 -0.95 6.56
N ALA A 80 -16.59 -1.50 6.40
CA ALA A 80 -17.07 -2.01 5.12
C ALA A 80 -17.39 -0.83 4.18
N CYS A 81 -17.19 -1.01 2.88
CA CYS A 81 -17.84 -0.12 1.91
C CYS A 81 -19.34 -0.47 1.90
N SER A 82 -20.16 0.45 2.40
CA SER A 82 -21.62 0.43 2.30
C SER A 82 -22.08 0.95 0.96
#